data_AF-F0XVG9-F1
#
_entry.id   AF-F0XVG9-F1
#
_cell.length_a   1.000
_cell.length_b   1.000
_cell.length_c   1.000
_cell.angle_alpha   90.00
_cell.angle_beta   90.00
_cell.angle_gamma   90.00
#
_symmetry.space_group_name_H-M   'P 1'
#
loop_
_entity.id
_entity.type
_entity.pdbx_description
1 polymer ?
#
loop_
_entity_poly.entity_id
_entity_poly.type
_entity_poly.pdbx_seq_one_letter_code
_entity_poly.pdbx_strand_id
1 'polypeptide(L)' 'PAAWQLSTACAACRAPFGPALHRHHCRLCGRSVCRRHGGRFRPLPSLAAHLGAAAQRVCDEC' A
#
# COMPACT_ATOMS: atom_id res chain seq x y z
N PRO A 1 8.55 -7.60 -6.06
CA PRO A 1 7.80 -6.58 -5.28
C PRO A 1 8.30 -6.59 -3.83
N ALA A 2 8.20 -5.47 -3.09
CA ALA A 2 8.57 -5.46 -1.68
C ALA A 2 7.64 -6.37 -0.86
N ALA A 3 8.18 -7.03 0.17
CA ALA A 3 7.40 -7.87 1.07
C ALA A 3 6.35 -7.04 1.83
N TRP A 4 5.15 -7.59 1.97
CA TRP A 4 4.06 -6.91 2.67
C TRP A 4 4.28 -6.94 4.17
N GLN A 5 4.27 -5.76 4.77
CA GLN A 5 4.37 -5.61 6.22
C GLN A 5 3.03 -6.00 6.87
N LEU A 6 3.10 -6.56 8.08
CA LEU A 6 1.91 -6.99 8.83
C LEU A 6 1.62 -6.08 10.04
N SER A 7 1.93 -4.78 9.91
CA SER A 7 1.75 -3.80 10.99
C SER A 7 0.29 -3.73 11.45
N THR A 8 0.10 -3.41 12.74
CA THR A 8 -1.18 -3.21 13.40
C THR A 8 -1.75 -1.80 13.25
N ALA A 9 -0.97 -0.88 12.67
CA ALA A 9 -1.36 0.52 12.46
C ALA A 9 -0.85 1.06 11.12
N CYS A 10 -1.48 2.13 10.63
CA CYS A 10 -1.08 2.82 9.41
C CYS A 10 0.32 3.43 9.56
N ALA A 11 1.20 3.21 8.57
CA ALA A 11 2.55 3.76 8.58
C ALA A 11 2.59 5.30 8.63
N ALA A 12 1.60 5.98 8.01
CA ALA A 12 1.54 7.44 7.93
C ALA A 12 0.88 8.09 9.16
N CYS A 13 -0.37 7.73 9.48
CA CYS A 13 -1.11 8.38 10.57
C CYS A 13 -1.15 7.61 11.89
N ARG A 14 -0.52 6.43 11.96
CA ARG A 14 -0.47 5.57 13.16
C ARG A 14 -1.84 5.11 13.69
N ALA A 15 -2.93 5.36 12.97
CA ALA A 15 -4.24 4.85 13.34
C ALA A 15 -4.25 3.31 13.31
N PRO A 16 -4.76 2.64 14.37
CA PRO A 16 -4.80 1.20 14.45
C PRO A 16 -5.77 0.63 13.41
N PHE A 17 -5.39 -0.48 12.79
CA PHE A 17 -6.28 -1.23 11.92
C PHE A 17 -7.30 -2.03 12.72
N GLY A 18 -8.47 -2.22 12.14
CA GLY A 18 -9.56 -2.97 12.76
C GLY A 18 -10.78 -3.00 11.84
N PRO A 19 -11.96 -3.41 12.37
CA PRO A 19 -13.18 -3.53 11.58
C PRO A 19 -13.60 -2.23 10.86
N ALA A 20 -13.31 -1.06 11.45
CA ALA A 20 -13.63 0.23 10.86
C ALA A 20 -12.50 0.81 9.98
N LEU A 21 -11.28 0.28 10.07
CA LEU A 21 -10.12 0.78 9.35
C LEU A 21 -9.30 -0.38 8.78
N HIS A 22 -9.57 -0.73 7.53
CA HIS A 22 -8.91 -1.86 6.88
C HIS A 22 -7.45 -1.56 6.55
N ARG A 23 -6.63 -2.61 6.61
CA ARG A 23 -5.23 -2.59 6.18
C ARG A 23 -5.12 -2.75 4.67
N HIS A 24 -4.33 -1.89 4.04
CA HIS A 24 -3.91 -2.02 2.65
C HIS A 24 -2.40 -2.00 2.56
N HIS A 25 -1.87 -2.47 1.44
CA HIS A 25 -0.43 -2.50 1.19
C HIS A 25 -0.05 -1.64 -0.01
N CYS A 26 1.01 -0.86 0.14
CA CYS A 26 1.70 -0.24 -0.98
C CYS A 26 2.40 -1.32 -1.80
N ARG A 27 2.10 -1.45 -3.09
CA ARG A 27 2.73 -2.45 -3.97
C ARG A 27 4.20 -2.15 -4.26
N LEU A 28 4.63 -0.90 -4.05
CA LEU A 28 6.02 -0.47 -4.24
C LEU A 28 6.89 -0.76 -3.00
N CYS A 29 6.50 -0.26 -1.83
CA CYS A 29 7.32 -0.33 -0.61
C CYS A 29 6.86 -1.36 0.44
N GLY A 30 5.69 -1.99 0.25
CA GLY A 30 5.18 -3.04 1.13
C GLY A 30 4.54 -2.58 2.45
N ARG A 31 4.58 -1.28 2.78
CA ARG A 31 4.05 -0.75 4.04
C ARG A 31 2.53 -0.94 4.17
N SER A 32 2.09 -1.16 5.41
CA SER A 32 0.68 -1.16 5.80
C SER A 32 0.14 0.27 5.91
N VAL A 33 -0.89 0.58 5.13
CA VAL A 33 -1.54 1.91 5.10
C VAL A 33 -3.06 1.78 5.14
N CYS A 34 -3.72 2.81 5.69
CA CYS A 34 -5.18 2.89 5.63
C CYS A 34 -5.65 3.43 4.29
N ARG A 35 -6.97 3.40 4.03
CA ARG A 35 -7.56 3.87 2.76
C ARG A 35 -7.15 5.30 2.41
N ARG A 36 -7.04 6.18 3.42
CA ARG A 36 -6.68 7.59 3.24
C ARG A 36 -5.23 7.75 2.73
N HIS A 37 -4.28 7.02 3.32
CA HIS A 37 -2.85 7.16 3.00
C HIS A 37 -2.34 6.14 1.98
N GLY A 38 -3.25 5.31 1.45
CA GLY A 38 -3.00 4.32 0.41
C GLY A 38 -3.93 4.48 -0.77
N GLY A 39 -4.48 5.67 -1.00
CA GLY A 39 -5.52 5.93 -2.00
C GLY A 39 -4.99 6.12 -3.42
N ARG A 40 -3.68 6.24 -3.61
CA ARG A 40 -3.06 6.50 -4.92
C ARG A 40 -2.87 5.22 -5.71
N PHE A 41 -2.97 5.33 -7.03
CA PHE A 41 -2.66 4.26 -7.97
C PHE A 41 -1.71 4.78 -9.03
N ARG A 42 -0.61 4.07 -9.29
CA ARG A 42 0.36 4.43 -10.33
C ARG A 42 0.86 3.20 -11.08
N PRO A 43 1.24 3.32 -12.36
CA PRO A 43 1.99 2.27 -13.04
C PRO A 43 3.29 1.97 -12.29
N LEU A 44 3.64 0.69 -12.21
CA LEU A 44 4.90 0.23 -11.61
C LEU A 44 5.70 -0.57 -12.65
N PRO A 45 6.37 0.11 -13.63
CA PRO A 45 7.04 -0.57 -14.74
C PRO A 45 8.09 -1.58 -14.30
N SER A 46 8.84 -1.27 -13.24
CA SER A 46 9.84 -2.17 -12.65
C SER A 46 9.24 -3.44 -12.04
N LEU A 47 7.93 -3.49 -11.83
CA LEU A 47 7.18 -4.62 -11.28
C LEU A 47 6.15 -5.18 -12.27
N ALA A 48 6.14 -4.71 -13.52
CA ALA A 48 5.11 -5.04 -14.50
C ALA A 48 5.05 -6.55 -14.80
N ALA A 49 6.20 -7.24 -14.76
CA ALA A 49 6.27 -8.69 -14.91
C ALA A 49 5.46 -9.47 -13.83
N HIS A 50 5.26 -8.87 -12.66
CA HIS A 50 4.55 -9.51 -11.54
C HIS A 50 3.12 -8.98 -11.33
N LEU A 51 2.88 -7.72 -11.68
CA LEU A 51 1.63 -7.01 -11.37
C LEU A 51 0.82 -6.64 -12.62
N GLY A 52 1.37 -6.86 -13.81
CA GLY A 52 0.85 -6.37 -15.06
C GLY A 52 1.10 -4.86 -15.26
N ALA A 53 0.58 -4.34 -16.37
CA ALA A 53 0.74 -2.94 -16.75
C ALA A 53 -0.25 -1.98 -16.07
N ALA A 54 -1.30 -2.50 -15.42
CA ALA A 54 -2.31 -1.70 -14.76
C ALA A 54 -1.75 -0.92 -13.56
N ALA A 55 -2.30 0.26 -13.30
CA ALA A 55 -1.92 1.07 -12.14
C ALA A 55 -2.20 0.32 -10.83
N GLN A 56 -1.21 0.32 -9.94
CA GLN A 56 -1.24 -0.42 -8.68
C GLN A 56 -1.30 0.54 -7.50
N ARG A 57 -1.95 0.09 -6.41
CA ARG A 57 -2.07 0.87 -5.18
C ARG A 57 -0.71 1.20 -4.57
N VAL A 58 -0.49 2.46 -4.23
CA VAL A 58 0.70 2.94 -3.52
C VAL A 58 0.30 3.83 -2.34
N CYS A 59 1.20 3.96 -1.36
CA CYS A 59 1.02 4.93 -0.29
C CYS A 59 1.30 6.36 -0.77
N ASP A 60 0.88 7.38 -0.04
CA ASP A 60 1.10 8.78 -0.45
C ASP A 60 2.58 9.18 -0.60
N GLU A 61 3.49 8.50 0.10
CA GLU A 61 4.94 8.68 0.01
C GLU A 61 5.57 7.97 -1.21
N CYS A 62 4.80 7.18 -1.96
CA CYS A 62 5.24 6.43 -3.13
C CYS A 62 4.47 6.88 -4.37
#